data_AF-A0A663MFV7-F1
#
_entry.id   AF-A0A663MFV7-F1
#
_cell.length_a   1.000
_cell.length_b   1.000
_cell.length_c   1.000
_cell.angle_alpha   90.00
_cell.angle_beta   90.00
_cell.angle_gamma   90.00
#
_symmetry.space_group_name_H-M   'P 1'
#
loop_
_entity.id
_entity.type
_entity.pdbx_description
1 polymer ?
#
loop_
_entity_poly.entity_id
_entity_poly.type
_entity_poly.pdbx_seq_one_letter_code
_entity_poly.pdbx_strand_id
1 'polypeptide(L)'
;MLQILWIQRPTYRLFYTGYCYRPFKCAICKYFCLVPLLTREAFVQCFAEADREIAGLANRWGCPVLSLDSDFCVFDLVAGYCPLSHFQWQSVCAGEEPQGCYVPARCFSAERFCGQFRPLRKSLLPLFAAMNGNDYTGLAALEAFFSGARLAGRGGKHARLQGLLSWLARFEQPKEAVASVLTYLKKHQREEVRELLCASMEDYTPSEVKLEDFFHKGRYECEAARKADLPQWVLDALAKGKLAPFISDALILRSTFLHVQVENMQRPSAHSTALPIRRVIYGLLLKVPQNTEAASPSKQTSELPVVCEFGRLQKALKKTFVQAASPPADFCDGHVSLDKLMEMPMTCRQMLLLETLGVKMSILESIPSHLQLPVAVTCYWIRCSEPKVTLHQLKALLLMVMELLFGIDPLTEHIAYNEFLKWKEKKLQNKDFDLDAAHSFCQWQCCLQMGLYLNQLLCTPLSEPDLSRILFPLSRLYNGTLVHRLYQELKSTPSVENLFSLSPKITQLYQALLNTVESTVSPDFFQKMTKTKSESCKKKKVSNKKKRAIRRAVPETRHLCNVNRFASLGVDD
;
A
#
# COMPACT_ATOMS: atom_id res chain seq x y z
N MET A 1 -0.27 -9.37 -2.57
CA MET A 1 -1.70 -9.18 -2.97
C MET A 1 -2.35 -8.33 -1.88
N LEU A 2 -2.37 -7.01 -2.08
CA LEU A 2 -3.08 -6.02 -1.26
C LEU A 2 -3.88 -5.16 -2.23
N GLN A 3 -4.87 -5.78 -2.87
CA GLN A 3 -5.93 -5.04 -3.54
C GLN A 3 -6.95 -4.69 -2.47
N ILE A 4 -6.89 -3.46 -1.96
CA ILE A 4 -8.12 -2.80 -1.51
C ILE A 4 -8.89 -2.49 -2.78
N LEU A 5 -9.54 -3.51 -3.34
CA LEU A 5 -10.67 -3.32 -4.22
C LEU A 5 -11.76 -2.77 -3.31
N TRP A 6 -12.05 -1.47 -3.41
CA TRP A 6 -13.31 -0.94 -2.93
C TRP A 6 -14.43 -1.58 -3.75
N ILE A 7 -14.87 -2.76 -3.33
CA ILE A 7 -16.26 -3.16 -3.52
C ILE A 7 -16.94 -2.65 -2.27
N GLN A 8 -17.54 -1.46 -2.37
CA GLN A 8 -18.57 -1.04 -1.44
C GLN A 8 -19.70 -2.08 -1.57
N ARG A 9 -19.63 -3.16 -0.78
CA ARG A 9 -20.59 -4.25 -0.86
C ARG A 9 -21.92 -3.74 -0.29
N PRO A 10 -23.06 -3.97 -0.96
CA PRO A 10 -24.37 -3.52 -0.48
C PRO A 10 -24.88 -4.31 0.74
N THR A 11 -24.03 -5.06 1.45
CA THR A 11 -24.37 -5.85 2.65
C THR A 11 -24.61 -5.01 3.91
N TYR A 12 -24.23 -3.73 3.91
CA TYR A 12 -24.41 -2.82 5.06
C TYR A 12 -25.85 -2.74 5.61
N ARG A 13 -26.88 -2.90 4.75
CA ARG A 13 -28.28 -2.80 5.20
C ARG A 13 -28.78 -4.02 5.97
N LEU A 14 -28.14 -5.19 5.87
CA LEU A 14 -28.65 -6.40 6.54
C LEU A 14 -28.26 -6.47 8.03
N PHE A 15 -27.05 -6.04 8.37
CA PHE A 15 -26.51 -6.10 9.72
C PHE A 15 -26.97 -4.96 10.64
N TYR A 16 -27.73 -4.00 10.10
CA TYR A 16 -28.15 -2.76 10.78
C TYR A 16 -28.90 -3.01 12.10
N THR A 17 -29.46 -4.19 12.23
CA THR A 17 -30.31 -4.57 13.34
C THR A 17 -29.54 -5.23 14.50
N GLY A 18 -28.26 -5.57 14.33
CA GLY A 18 -27.38 -6.10 15.39
C GLY A 18 -26.64 -5.03 16.21
N TYR A 19 -26.83 -3.75 15.89
CA TYR A 19 -26.06 -2.65 16.48
C TYR A 19 -26.66 -2.13 17.80
N CYS A 20 -25.80 -1.84 18.78
CA CYS A 20 -26.16 -1.10 19.99
C CYS A 20 -25.13 -0.03 20.33
N TYR A 21 -25.57 1.03 21.00
CA TYR A 21 -24.69 2.10 21.44
C TYR A 21 -23.76 1.64 22.57
N ARG A 22 -22.47 1.96 22.44
CA ARG A 22 -21.49 1.81 23.52
C ARG A 22 -20.65 3.09 23.66
N PRO A 23 -20.39 3.55 24.88
CA PRO A 23 -19.43 4.62 25.14
C PRO A 23 -17.99 4.08 25.08
N PHE A 24 -17.11 4.73 24.31
CA PHE A 24 -15.67 4.40 24.25
C PHE A 24 -14.82 5.56 24.75
N LYS A 25 -14.05 5.37 25.84
CA LYS A 25 -13.18 6.43 26.40
C LYS A 25 -12.27 7.06 25.34
N CYS A 26 -12.08 8.37 25.41
CA CYS A 26 -11.19 9.19 24.57
C CYS A 26 -9.70 8.97 24.87
N ALA A 27 -9.37 8.18 25.89
CA ALA A 27 -8.07 7.54 25.98
C ALA A 27 -7.99 6.49 24.87
N ILE A 28 -7.62 6.99 23.69
CA ILE A 28 -7.21 6.37 22.43
C ILE A 28 -7.15 4.84 22.51
N CYS A 29 -7.96 4.22 21.64
CA CYS A 29 -8.31 2.81 21.68
C CYS A 29 -7.07 1.90 21.69
N LYS A 30 -7.24 0.73 22.30
CA LYS A 30 -6.40 -0.42 22.00
C LYS A 30 -6.72 -0.85 20.55
N TYR A 31 -5.93 -0.40 19.57
CA TYR A 31 -6.20 -0.66 18.14
C TYR A 31 -5.54 -1.97 17.68
N PHE A 32 -6.31 -2.82 17.00
CA PHE A 32 -5.80 -3.81 16.05
C PHE A 32 -6.22 -3.39 14.64
N CYS A 33 -5.21 -3.01 13.84
CA CYS A 33 -5.23 -2.70 12.41
C CYS A 33 -6.29 -1.71 11.87
N LEU A 34 -5.97 -0.41 11.91
CA LEU A 34 -5.60 0.41 10.74
C LEU A 34 -5.47 1.86 11.23
N VAL A 35 -4.29 2.45 11.08
CA VAL A 35 -3.91 3.83 11.47
C VAL A 35 -3.55 4.00 12.97
N PRO A 36 -2.25 3.91 13.34
CA PRO A 36 -1.78 4.46 14.61
C PRO A 36 -1.73 5.99 14.49
N LEU A 37 -2.84 6.64 14.83
CA LEU A 37 -2.83 8.08 15.10
C LEU A 37 -2.43 8.28 16.56
N LEU A 38 -1.19 8.74 16.74
CA LEU A 38 -0.74 9.61 17.83
C LEU A 38 -0.30 9.03 19.18
N THR A 39 -0.20 7.72 19.42
CA THR A 39 0.47 7.25 20.66
C THR A 39 1.41 6.05 20.44
N ARG A 40 2.24 5.76 21.46
CA ARG A 40 3.27 4.69 21.53
C ARG A 40 2.66 3.28 21.50
N GLU A 41 1.82 2.99 20.51
CA GLU A 41 1.09 1.73 20.43
C GLU A 41 1.90 0.65 19.74
N ALA A 42 1.72 -0.59 20.22
CA ALA A 42 2.39 -1.75 19.68
C ALA A 42 1.75 -2.17 18.35
N PHE A 43 2.58 -2.36 17.33
CA PHE A 43 2.17 -2.80 16.00
C PHE A 43 2.67 -4.21 15.70
N VAL A 44 1.85 -5.02 15.04
CA VAL A 44 2.22 -6.34 14.53
C VAL A 44 1.72 -6.51 13.10
N GLN A 45 2.57 -7.03 12.22
CA GLN A 45 2.22 -7.43 10.87
C GLN A 45 2.04 -8.95 10.82
N CYS A 46 0.88 -9.41 10.39
CA CYS A 46 0.59 -10.83 10.20
C CYS A 46 1.25 -11.36 8.91
N PHE A 47 1.63 -12.63 8.86
CA PHE A 47 2.20 -13.26 7.65
C PHE A 47 1.14 -13.78 6.66
N ALA A 48 -0.13 -13.72 7.07
CA ALA A 48 -1.30 -14.05 6.26
C ALA A 48 -2.38 -12.99 6.50
N GLU A 49 -3.64 -13.30 6.24
CA GLU A 49 -4.77 -12.44 6.62
C GLU A 49 -4.82 -12.25 8.14
N ALA A 50 -5.06 -11.00 8.56
CA ALA A 50 -5.02 -10.64 9.97
C ALA A 50 -6.33 -10.97 10.71
N ASP A 51 -7.43 -11.20 10.00
CA ASP A 51 -8.77 -11.22 10.59
C ASP A 51 -8.94 -12.33 11.64
N ARG A 52 -8.43 -13.53 11.34
CA ARG A 52 -8.44 -14.67 12.27
C ARG A 52 -7.62 -14.40 13.53
N GLU A 53 -6.45 -13.78 13.38
CA GLU A 53 -5.58 -13.45 14.53
C GLU A 53 -6.17 -12.34 15.38
N ILE A 54 -6.75 -11.31 14.75
CA ILE A 54 -7.47 -10.22 15.42
C ILE A 54 -8.66 -10.78 16.19
N ALA A 55 -9.47 -11.65 15.58
CA ALA A 55 -10.62 -12.27 16.23
C ALA A 55 -10.21 -13.13 17.43
N GLY A 56 -9.15 -13.95 17.27
CA GLY A 56 -8.61 -14.77 18.36
C GLY A 56 -8.12 -13.93 19.54
N LEU A 57 -7.36 -12.88 19.26
CA LEU A 57 -6.86 -11.98 20.29
C LEU A 57 -7.96 -11.19 20.99
N ALA A 58 -8.92 -10.67 20.23
CA ALA A 58 -10.06 -9.92 20.75
C ALA A 58 -10.88 -10.75 21.75
N ASN A 59 -11.12 -12.02 21.42
CA ASN A 59 -11.81 -12.95 22.32
C ASN A 59 -11.00 -13.26 23.58
N ARG A 60 -9.68 -13.46 23.48
CA ARG A 60 -8.81 -13.71 24.65
C ARG A 60 -8.71 -12.49 25.57
N TRP A 61 -8.71 -11.28 25.02
CA TRP A 61 -8.66 -10.04 25.79
C TRP A 61 -10.04 -9.53 26.22
N GLY A 62 -11.13 -10.15 25.73
CA GLY A 62 -12.50 -9.71 26.00
C GLY A 62 -12.79 -8.30 25.47
N CYS A 63 -12.15 -7.89 24.37
CA CYS A 63 -12.30 -6.54 23.80
C CYS A 63 -12.97 -6.57 22.42
N PRO A 64 -13.75 -5.53 22.06
CA PRO A 64 -14.37 -5.47 20.75
C PRO A 64 -13.33 -5.24 19.65
N VAL A 65 -13.60 -5.76 18.45
CA VAL A 65 -12.78 -5.46 17.26
C VAL A 65 -13.23 -4.14 16.66
N LEU A 66 -12.29 -3.26 16.31
CA LEU A 66 -12.55 -2.04 15.58
C LEU A 66 -11.98 -2.19 14.17
N SER A 67 -12.83 -2.12 13.14
CA SER A 67 -12.40 -2.28 11.75
C SER A 67 -13.42 -1.62 10.82
N LEU A 68 -13.12 -1.53 9.52
CA LEU A 68 -14.12 -1.27 8.47
C LEU A 68 -14.55 -2.56 7.76
N ASP A 69 -13.90 -3.68 8.08
CA ASP A 69 -14.16 -4.96 7.43
C ASP A 69 -15.46 -5.58 7.95
N SER A 70 -16.35 -5.95 7.03
CA SER A 70 -17.63 -6.57 7.38
C SER A 70 -17.48 -8.03 7.81
N ASP A 71 -16.33 -8.65 7.58
CA ASP A 71 -16.09 -10.05 7.90
C ASP A 71 -16.10 -10.29 9.42
N PHE A 72 -15.78 -9.26 10.22
CA PHE A 72 -15.96 -9.27 11.68
C PHE A 72 -17.41 -9.35 12.16
N CYS A 73 -18.42 -9.19 11.28
CA CYS A 73 -19.81 -9.52 11.61
C CYS A 73 -20.06 -11.04 11.65
N VAL A 74 -19.18 -11.83 11.02
CA VAL A 74 -19.32 -13.29 10.87
C VAL A 74 -18.59 -14.02 11.98
N PHE A 75 -17.42 -13.52 12.39
CA PHE A 75 -16.68 -14.06 13.52
C PHE A 75 -17.51 -14.05 14.82
N ASP A 76 -17.39 -15.11 15.62
CA ASP A 76 -18.02 -15.16 16.95
C ASP A 76 -17.20 -14.34 17.96
N LEU A 77 -17.35 -13.03 17.90
CA LEU A 77 -16.67 -12.07 18.76
C LEU A 77 -17.47 -11.83 20.05
N VAL A 78 -16.90 -12.22 21.19
CA VAL A 78 -17.56 -12.14 22.51
C VAL A 78 -17.92 -10.69 22.88
N ALA A 79 -17.00 -9.77 22.65
CA ALA A 79 -17.20 -8.36 22.99
C ALA A 79 -17.86 -7.54 21.87
N GLY A 80 -18.07 -8.14 20.69
CA GLY A 80 -18.69 -7.55 19.51
C GLY A 80 -17.71 -6.86 18.54
N TYR A 81 -18.27 -6.32 17.46
CA TYR A 81 -17.54 -5.63 16.39
C TYR A 81 -17.99 -4.17 16.29
N CYS A 82 -17.07 -3.23 16.10
CA CYS A 82 -17.33 -1.79 16.02
C CYS A 82 -16.81 -1.23 14.71
N PRO A 83 -17.68 -1.04 13.71
CA PRO A 83 -17.30 -0.38 12.46
C PRO A 83 -16.77 1.03 12.71
N LEU A 84 -15.59 1.37 12.17
CA LEU A 84 -15.01 2.71 12.32
C LEU A 84 -15.91 3.82 11.74
N SER A 85 -16.75 3.48 10.77
CA SER A 85 -17.76 4.38 10.17
C SER A 85 -18.91 4.74 11.12
N HIS A 86 -19.10 4.00 12.22
CA HIS A 86 -20.16 4.23 13.19
C HIS A 86 -19.74 5.04 14.41
N PHE A 87 -18.46 5.42 14.51
CA PHE A 87 -17.97 6.33 15.53
C PHE A 87 -18.39 7.76 15.20
N GLN A 88 -18.97 8.45 16.17
CA GLN A 88 -19.34 9.86 16.03
C GLN A 88 -18.14 10.73 16.40
N TRP A 89 -17.11 10.74 15.55
CA TRP A 89 -15.83 11.41 15.81
C TRP A 89 -15.96 12.90 16.15
N GLN A 90 -17.00 13.58 15.64
CA GLN A 90 -17.28 14.98 15.91
C GLN A 90 -18.06 15.23 17.22
N SER A 91 -18.54 14.18 17.88
CA SER A 91 -19.44 14.24 19.05
C SER A 91 -18.78 13.64 20.28
N VAL A 92 -17.62 14.20 20.66
CA VAL A 92 -16.92 13.81 21.89
C VAL A 92 -17.76 14.23 23.10
N CYS A 93 -18.14 13.26 23.92
CA CYS A 93 -18.91 13.46 25.14
C CYS A 93 -17.97 13.55 26.35
N ALA A 94 -18.30 14.37 27.34
CA ALA A 94 -17.65 14.32 28.65
C ALA A 94 -18.22 13.11 29.43
N GLY A 95 -17.36 12.22 29.92
CA GLY A 95 -17.75 11.20 30.88
C GLY A 95 -17.60 11.70 32.32
N GLU A 96 -18.27 11.04 33.25
CA GLU A 96 -18.11 11.31 34.70
C GLU A 96 -16.67 11.02 35.14
N GLU A 97 -16.09 11.81 36.04
CA GLU A 97 -14.76 11.50 36.59
C GLU A 97 -14.82 10.17 37.37
N PRO A 98 -13.85 9.25 37.21
CA PRO A 98 -12.55 9.37 36.52
C PRO A 98 -12.53 8.82 35.08
N GLN A 99 -13.68 8.63 34.43
CA GLN A 99 -13.76 8.00 33.11
C GLN A 99 -13.26 8.88 31.95
N GLY A 100 -13.21 10.19 32.11
CA GLY A 100 -12.75 11.13 31.07
C GLY A 100 -13.72 11.24 29.89
N CYS A 101 -13.34 11.93 28.81
CA CYS A 101 -14.19 12.04 27.62
C CYS A 101 -14.40 10.69 26.93
N TYR A 102 -15.40 10.56 26.06
CA TYR A 102 -15.67 9.37 25.26
C TYR A 102 -16.26 9.71 23.88
N VAL A 103 -16.08 8.82 22.90
CA VAL A 103 -16.73 8.88 21.58
C VAL A 103 -17.82 7.82 21.54
N PRO A 104 -19.08 8.17 21.28
CA PRO A 104 -20.14 7.19 21.11
C PRO A 104 -19.99 6.47 19.77
N ALA A 105 -20.20 5.15 19.77
CA ALA A 105 -20.18 4.33 18.58
C ALA A 105 -21.22 3.21 18.65
N ARG A 106 -21.53 2.63 17.49
CA ARG A 106 -22.38 1.43 17.41
C ARG A 106 -21.53 0.16 17.35
N CYS A 107 -21.86 -0.79 18.21
CA CYS A 107 -21.25 -2.11 18.27
C CYS A 107 -22.24 -3.17 17.78
N PHE A 108 -21.84 -3.94 16.77
CA PHE A 108 -22.54 -5.09 16.24
C PHE A 108 -22.41 -6.29 17.18
N SER A 109 -23.54 -6.96 17.41
CA SER A 109 -23.65 -8.22 18.14
C SER A 109 -24.26 -9.29 17.23
N ALA A 110 -23.49 -10.34 16.96
CA ALA A 110 -23.96 -11.50 16.20
C ALA A 110 -25.16 -12.17 16.87
N GLU A 111 -25.18 -12.23 18.20
CA GLU A 111 -26.31 -12.77 18.98
C GLU A 111 -27.61 -11.98 18.74
N ARG A 112 -27.56 -10.66 18.83
CA ARG A 112 -28.75 -9.82 18.57
C ARG A 112 -29.23 -9.92 17.12
N PHE A 113 -28.29 -10.00 16.18
CA PHE A 113 -28.61 -10.20 14.77
C PHE A 113 -29.31 -11.55 14.54
N CYS A 114 -28.73 -12.63 15.05
CA CYS A 114 -29.29 -13.98 14.99
C CYS A 114 -30.69 -14.08 15.63
N GLY A 115 -30.91 -13.38 16.74
CA GLY A 115 -32.19 -13.37 17.46
C GLY A 115 -33.38 -12.85 16.64
N GLN A 116 -33.14 -12.14 15.54
CA GLN A 116 -34.20 -11.59 14.69
C GLN A 116 -34.66 -12.54 13.58
N PHE A 117 -33.90 -13.59 13.30
CA PHE A 117 -34.14 -14.50 12.17
C PHE A 117 -34.45 -15.92 12.67
N ARG A 118 -35.58 -16.10 13.38
CA ARG A 118 -36.06 -17.39 13.95
C ARG A 118 -34.90 -18.22 14.54
N PRO A 119 -34.55 -17.97 15.81
CA PRO A 119 -33.19 -18.06 16.37
C PRO A 119 -32.16 -18.80 15.51
N LEU A 120 -31.59 -18.10 14.53
CA LEU A 120 -30.46 -18.59 13.74
C LEU A 120 -29.27 -18.87 14.67
N ARG A 121 -28.65 -20.05 14.59
CA ARG A 121 -27.44 -20.33 15.36
C ARG A 121 -26.25 -19.52 14.84
N LYS A 122 -25.46 -18.92 15.73
CA LYS A 122 -24.23 -18.18 15.38
C LYS A 122 -23.24 -19.03 14.57
N SER A 123 -23.19 -20.34 14.85
CA SER A 123 -22.35 -21.31 14.12
C SER A 123 -22.67 -21.40 12.62
N LEU A 124 -23.84 -20.94 12.18
CA LEU A 124 -24.25 -20.94 10.77
C LEU A 124 -23.84 -19.65 10.03
N LEU A 125 -23.35 -18.62 10.73
CA LEU A 125 -22.93 -17.37 10.09
C LEU A 125 -21.75 -17.56 9.12
N PRO A 126 -20.72 -18.37 9.42
CA PRO A 126 -19.66 -18.68 8.44
C PRO A 126 -20.20 -19.31 7.16
N LEU A 127 -21.17 -20.23 7.27
CA LEU A 127 -21.82 -20.84 6.10
C LEU A 127 -22.63 -19.81 5.31
N PHE A 128 -23.36 -18.94 6.02
CA PHE A 128 -24.07 -17.82 5.40
C PHE A 128 -23.13 -16.92 4.60
N ALA A 129 -21.97 -16.56 5.16
CA ALA A 129 -20.96 -15.77 4.48
C ALA A 129 -20.44 -16.49 3.22
N ALA A 130 -19.93 -17.71 3.39
CA ALA A 130 -19.40 -18.54 2.31
C ALA A 130 -20.39 -18.70 1.14
N MET A 131 -21.67 -18.94 1.43
CA MET A 131 -22.72 -19.10 0.39
C MET A 131 -23.11 -17.79 -0.29
N ASN A 132 -22.94 -16.66 0.37
CA ASN A 132 -23.34 -15.35 -0.15
C ASN A 132 -22.28 -14.70 -1.07
N GLY A 133 -21.08 -15.26 -1.13
CA GLY A 133 -20.01 -14.76 -1.97
C GLY A 133 -18.96 -14.02 -1.18
N ASN A 134 -17.99 -14.78 -0.70
CA ASN A 134 -16.68 -14.26 -0.34
C ASN A 134 -15.83 -14.25 -1.64
N ASP A 135 -14.68 -13.60 -1.64
CA ASP A 135 -13.88 -13.32 -2.86
C ASP A 135 -13.33 -14.56 -3.61
N TYR A 136 -13.74 -15.77 -3.24
CA TYR A 136 -13.30 -17.04 -3.83
C TYR A 136 -14.43 -17.93 -4.38
N THR A 137 -15.69 -17.56 -4.20
CA THR A 137 -16.83 -18.43 -4.52
C THR A 137 -17.67 -17.87 -5.67
N GLY A 138 -17.11 -17.85 -6.87
CA GLY A 138 -17.86 -17.68 -8.11
C GLY A 138 -18.68 -18.92 -8.47
N LEU A 139 -19.54 -19.42 -7.58
CA LEU A 139 -20.29 -20.64 -7.87
C LEU A 139 -21.53 -20.32 -8.71
N ALA A 140 -21.37 -20.32 -10.03
CA ALA A 140 -22.47 -20.63 -10.94
C ALA A 140 -23.22 -21.92 -10.50
N ALA A 141 -22.52 -22.82 -9.80
CA ALA A 141 -23.11 -24.01 -9.17
C ALA A 141 -24.11 -23.70 -8.03
N LEU A 142 -23.92 -22.64 -7.23
CA LEU A 142 -24.86 -22.28 -6.16
C LEU A 142 -26.11 -21.57 -6.67
N GLU A 143 -26.11 -21.02 -7.88
CA GLU A 143 -27.33 -20.47 -8.48
C GLU A 143 -28.41 -21.55 -8.64
N ALA A 144 -28.03 -22.80 -8.92
CA ALA A 144 -28.98 -23.93 -8.94
C ALA A 144 -29.66 -24.13 -7.57
N PHE A 145 -28.91 -23.97 -6.48
CA PHE A 145 -29.46 -23.97 -5.12
C PHE A 145 -30.38 -22.75 -4.88
N PHE A 146 -29.94 -21.53 -5.21
CA PHE A 146 -30.75 -20.32 -4.98
C PHE A 146 -32.08 -20.35 -5.75
N SER A 147 -32.07 -20.88 -6.98
CA SER A 147 -33.29 -21.12 -7.76
C SER A 147 -34.14 -22.25 -7.19
N GLY A 148 -33.53 -23.39 -6.85
CA GLY A 148 -34.24 -24.58 -6.36
C GLY A 148 -34.86 -24.41 -4.98
N ALA A 149 -34.18 -23.71 -4.07
CA ALA A 149 -34.66 -23.40 -2.73
C ALA A 149 -35.65 -22.22 -2.69
N ARG A 150 -35.98 -21.64 -3.86
CA ARG A 150 -36.90 -20.50 -4.04
C ARG A 150 -36.55 -19.29 -3.16
N LEU A 151 -35.25 -19.06 -2.94
CA LEU A 151 -34.75 -17.97 -2.09
C LEU A 151 -34.74 -16.62 -2.81
N ALA A 152 -34.92 -16.63 -4.13
CA ALA A 152 -35.03 -15.43 -4.95
C ALA A 152 -36.47 -14.90 -4.96
N GLY A 153 -36.80 -13.98 -4.04
CA GLY A 153 -38.01 -13.15 -4.14
C GLY A 153 -37.86 -12.02 -5.17
N ARG A 154 -38.97 -11.38 -5.58
CA ARG A 154 -39.01 -10.20 -6.48
C ARG A 154 -38.40 -8.91 -5.88
N GLY A 155 -37.40 -9.03 -4.99
CA GLY A 155 -36.84 -7.94 -4.17
C GLY A 155 -35.32 -7.76 -4.26
N GLY A 156 -34.67 -8.30 -5.30
CA GLY A 156 -33.23 -8.13 -5.52
C GLY A 156 -32.34 -8.86 -4.49
N LYS A 157 -31.09 -8.40 -4.34
CA LYS A 157 -30.05 -9.04 -3.49
C LYS A 157 -30.45 -9.13 -2.02
N HIS A 158 -31.11 -8.11 -1.46
CA HIS A 158 -31.51 -8.10 -0.04
C HIS A 158 -32.55 -9.17 0.31
N ALA A 159 -33.55 -9.38 -0.55
CA ALA A 159 -34.54 -10.43 -0.36
C ALA A 159 -33.90 -11.83 -0.40
N ARG A 160 -32.91 -12.01 -1.29
CA ARG A 160 -32.12 -13.26 -1.36
C ARG A 160 -31.37 -13.54 -0.06
N LEU A 161 -30.76 -12.53 0.55
CA LEU A 161 -30.05 -12.64 1.83
C LEU A 161 -30.97 -13.02 2.98
N GLN A 162 -32.11 -12.34 3.12
CA GLN A 162 -33.10 -12.65 4.15
C GLN A 162 -33.68 -14.06 3.97
N GLY A 163 -33.93 -14.46 2.72
CA GLY A 163 -34.34 -15.81 2.37
C GLY A 163 -33.32 -16.86 2.80
N LEU A 164 -32.03 -16.62 2.52
CA LEU A 164 -30.94 -17.52 2.93
C LEU A 164 -30.84 -17.64 4.46
N LEU A 165 -30.90 -16.53 5.21
CA LEU A 165 -30.90 -16.58 6.68
C LEU A 165 -32.09 -17.37 7.23
N SER A 166 -33.28 -17.12 6.68
CA SER A 166 -34.50 -17.85 7.06
C SER A 166 -34.46 -19.33 6.67
N TRP A 167 -33.69 -19.68 5.64
CA TRP A 167 -33.46 -21.07 5.23
C TRP A 167 -32.45 -21.76 6.15
N LEU A 168 -31.35 -21.09 6.48
CA LEU A 168 -30.33 -21.59 7.41
C LEU A 168 -30.87 -21.78 8.83
N ALA A 169 -31.79 -20.93 9.27
CA ALA A 169 -32.46 -21.01 10.57
C ALA A 169 -33.21 -22.34 10.84
N ARG A 170 -33.34 -23.22 9.84
CA ARG A 170 -33.99 -24.54 9.97
C ARG A 170 -33.02 -25.64 10.44
N PHE A 171 -31.72 -25.37 10.46
CA PHE A 171 -30.68 -26.33 10.77
C PHE A 171 -30.03 -26.00 12.12
N GLU A 172 -29.57 -27.02 12.84
CA GLU A 172 -28.82 -26.82 14.09
C GLU A 172 -27.32 -26.73 13.83
N GLN A 173 -26.82 -27.46 12.83
CA GLN A 173 -25.40 -27.58 12.54
C GLN A 173 -25.05 -27.22 11.09
N PRO A 174 -23.89 -26.58 10.83
CA PRO A 174 -23.44 -26.25 9.48
C PRO A 174 -23.35 -27.47 8.55
N LYS A 175 -22.93 -28.63 9.09
CA LYS A 175 -22.79 -29.88 8.32
C LYS A 175 -24.12 -30.35 7.70
N GLU A 176 -25.22 -30.19 8.43
CA GLU A 176 -26.57 -30.55 7.96
C GLU A 176 -27.03 -29.61 6.84
N ALA A 177 -26.82 -28.30 7.04
CA ALA A 177 -27.13 -27.29 6.04
C ALA A 177 -26.33 -27.53 4.75
N VAL A 178 -25.02 -27.79 4.84
CA VAL A 178 -24.18 -28.14 3.68
C VAL A 178 -24.73 -29.38 2.98
N ALA A 179 -25.01 -30.47 3.71
CA ALA A 179 -25.58 -31.69 3.12
C ALA A 179 -26.89 -31.40 2.35
N SER A 180 -27.73 -30.51 2.88
CA SER A 180 -28.95 -30.07 2.19
C SER A 180 -28.64 -29.28 0.91
N VAL A 181 -27.70 -28.32 0.94
CA VAL A 181 -27.28 -27.58 -0.27
C VAL A 181 -26.83 -28.52 -1.39
N LEU A 182 -26.03 -29.55 -1.07
CA LEU A 182 -25.49 -30.49 -2.06
C LEU A 182 -26.58 -31.29 -2.79
N THR A 183 -27.78 -31.44 -2.20
CA THR A 183 -28.90 -32.15 -2.85
C THR A 183 -29.37 -31.44 -4.12
N TYR A 184 -29.24 -30.12 -4.19
CA TYR A 184 -29.58 -29.28 -5.35
C TYR A 184 -28.51 -29.30 -6.45
N LEU A 185 -27.33 -29.88 -6.18
CA LEU A 185 -26.20 -29.91 -7.10
C LEU A 185 -26.10 -31.25 -7.83
N LYS A 186 -25.50 -31.21 -9.03
CA LYS A 186 -25.19 -32.41 -9.82
C LYS A 186 -24.15 -33.26 -9.09
N LYS A 187 -24.27 -34.59 -9.16
CA LYS A 187 -23.42 -35.54 -8.41
C LYS A 187 -21.92 -35.24 -8.50
N HIS A 188 -21.41 -34.92 -9.69
CA HIS A 188 -19.97 -34.66 -9.91
C HIS A 188 -19.45 -33.37 -9.26
N GLN A 189 -20.32 -32.40 -8.93
CA GLN A 189 -19.93 -31.12 -8.32
C GLN A 189 -20.02 -31.15 -6.79
N ARG A 190 -20.64 -32.19 -6.21
CA ARG A 190 -20.99 -32.18 -4.78
C ARG A 190 -19.77 -32.16 -3.87
N GLU A 191 -18.75 -32.93 -4.19
CA GLU A 191 -17.57 -33.01 -3.33
C GLU A 191 -16.73 -31.74 -3.41
N GLU A 192 -16.49 -31.22 -4.62
CA GLU A 192 -15.79 -29.94 -4.84
C GLU A 192 -16.48 -28.79 -4.09
N VAL A 193 -17.81 -28.67 -4.20
CA VAL A 193 -18.55 -27.61 -3.51
C VAL A 193 -18.58 -27.83 -1.99
N ARG A 194 -18.60 -29.07 -1.52
CA ARG A 194 -18.49 -29.38 -0.10
C ARG A 194 -17.16 -28.91 0.46
N GLU A 195 -16.05 -29.32 -0.16
CA GLU A 195 -14.70 -28.94 0.25
C GLU A 195 -14.53 -27.43 0.25
N LEU A 196 -15.01 -26.76 -0.79
CA LEU A 196 -14.96 -25.31 -0.89
C LEU A 196 -15.76 -24.61 0.21
N LEU A 197 -17.01 -25.03 0.49
CA LEU A 197 -17.80 -24.45 1.58
C LEU A 197 -17.17 -24.72 2.94
N CYS A 198 -16.62 -25.92 3.16
CA CYS A 198 -15.91 -26.26 4.40
C CYS A 198 -14.67 -25.38 4.59
N ALA A 199 -13.82 -25.26 3.57
CA ALA A 199 -12.63 -24.41 3.61
C ALA A 199 -12.99 -22.93 3.86
N SER A 200 -13.99 -22.39 3.15
CA SER A 200 -14.41 -20.99 3.34
C SER A 200 -15.02 -20.71 4.73
N MET A 201 -15.56 -21.71 5.43
CA MET A 201 -16.01 -21.53 6.80
C MET A 201 -14.85 -21.49 7.81
N GLU A 202 -13.76 -22.21 7.52
CA GLU A 202 -12.56 -22.23 8.37
C GLU A 202 -11.90 -20.85 8.44
N ASP A 203 -12.03 -20.03 7.40
CA ASP A 203 -11.54 -18.64 7.37
C ASP A 203 -12.17 -17.75 8.46
N TYR A 204 -13.38 -18.08 8.92
CA TYR A 204 -14.06 -17.37 10.01
C TYR A 204 -13.84 -17.99 11.40
N THR A 205 -12.95 -18.99 11.49
CA THR A 205 -12.56 -19.56 12.78
C THR A 205 -11.42 -18.74 13.38
N PRO A 206 -11.57 -18.21 14.61
CA PRO A 206 -10.50 -17.48 15.28
C PRO A 206 -9.20 -18.28 15.31
N SER A 207 -8.07 -17.57 15.19
CA SER A 207 -6.77 -18.21 15.17
C SER A 207 -6.36 -18.70 16.56
N GLU A 208 -5.83 -19.91 16.62
CA GLU A 208 -5.16 -20.49 17.80
C GLU A 208 -3.78 -19.86 18.06
N VAL A 209 -3.28 -19.05 17.13
CA VAL A 209 -2.01 -18.32 17.30
C VAL A 209 -2.14 -17.34 18.47
N LYS A 210 -1.21 -17.46 19.42
CA LYS A 210 -1.12 -16.62 20.62
C LYS A 210 -0.44 -15.28 20.31
N LEU A 211 -1.13 -14.42 19.58
CA LEU A 211 -0.61 -13.11 19.21
C LEU A 211 -0.26 -12.24 20.44
N GLU A 212 -0.85 -12.50 21.61
CA GLU A 212 -0.47 -11.91 22.89
C GLU A 212 1.00 -12.13 23.25
N ASP A 213 1.62 -13.25 22.86
CA ASP A 213 3.04 -13.51 23.12
C ASP A 213 3.94 -12.50 22.39
N PHE A 214 3.48 -11.92 21.26
CA PHE A 214 4.20 -10.84 20.60
C PHE A 214 4.24 -9.58 21.46
N PHE A 215 3.12 -9.20 22.07
CA PHE A 215 3.03 -8.00 22.89
C PHE A 215 3.76 -8.15 24.23
N HIS A 216 3.83 -9.36 24.79
CA HIS A 216 4.50 -9.61 26.06
C HIS A 216 6.00 -9.95 25.90
N LYS A 217 6.36 -10.74 24.88
CA LYS A 217 7.70 -11.34 24.71
C LYS A 217 8.40 -10.91 23.42
N GLY A 218 7.72 -10.16 22.54
CA GLY A 218 8.27 -9.73 21.24
C GLY A 218 8.40 -10.85 20.22
N ARG A 219 7.75 -12.00 20.43
CA ARG A 219 7.80 -13.19 19.55
C ARG A 219 6.45 -13.44 18.89
N TYR A 220 6.46 -13.58 17.57
CA TYR A 220 5.29 -13.93 16.78
C TYR A 220 5.63 -15.15 15.93
N GLU A 221 4.91 -16.24 16.16
CA GLU A 221 5.07 -17.49 15.42
C GLU A 221 3.71 -17.93 14.87
N CYS A 222 3.66 -18.17 13.56
CA CYS A 222 2.49 -18.74 12.91
C CYS A 222 2.93 -19.76 11.85
N GLU A 223 1.98 -20.57 11.39
CA GLU A 223 2.24 -21.61 10.39
C GLU A 223 2.76 -21.02 9.07
N ALA A 224 2.23 -19.87 8.65
CA ALA A 224 2.68 -19.17 7.46
C ALA A 224 4.14 -18.72 7.55
N ALA A 225 4.57 -18.21 8.71
CA ALA A 225 5.96 -17.84 8.96
C ALA A 225 6.91 -19.04 8.89
N ARG A 226 6.50 -20.18 9.49
CA ARG A 226 7.28 -21.43 9.46
C ARG A 226 7.41 -22.00 8.06
N LYS A 227 6.35 -21.91 7.26
CA LYS A 227 6.32 -22.36 5.85
C LYS A 227 7.15 -21.47 4.91
N ALA A 228 7.40 -20.22 5.29
CA ALA A 228 8.12 -19.26 4.44
C ALA A 228 9.63 -19.55 4.34
N ASP A 229 10.20 -20.34 5.26
CA ASP A 229 11.62 -20.72 5.30
C ASP A 229 12.58 -19.52 5.16
N LEU A 230 12.30 -18.47 5.94
CA LEU A 230 13.06 -17.21 5.93
C LEU A 230 13.98 -17.08 7.16
N PRO A 231 15.07 -16.31 7.06
CA PRO A 231 15.93 -16.03 8.21
C PRO A 231 15.13 -15.37 9.35
N GLN A 232 15.41 -15.77 10.59
CA GLN A 232 14.63 -15.32 11.75
C GLN A 232 14.58 -13.78 11.89
N TRP A 233 15.68 -13.09 11.55
CA TRP A 233 15.71 -11.63 11.60
C TRP A 233 14.71 -10.98 10.63
N VAL A 234 14.48 -11.59 9.46
CA VAL A 234 13.52 -11.11 8.46
C VAL A 234 12.10 -11.30 8.96
N LEU A 235 11.81 -12.47 9.54
CA LEU A 235 10.51 -12.76 10.15
C LEU A 235 10.23 -11.76 11.28
N ASP A 236 11.17 -11.58 12.20
CA ASP A 236 11.03 -10.63 13.30
C ASP A 236 10.86 -9.18 12.82
N ALA A 237 11.59 -8.78 11.78
CA ALA A 237 11.53 -7.43 11.24
C ALA A 237 10.23 -7.17 10.48
N LEU A 238 9.72 -8.15 9.72
CA LEU A 238 8.39 -8.10 9.09
C LEU A 238 7.30 -8.00 10.16
N ALA A 239 7.32 -8.90 11.15
CA ALA A 239 6.35 -8.92 12.26
C ALA A 239 6.29 -7.58 13.00
N LYS A 240 7.42 -6.92 13.20
CA LYS A 240 7.52 -5.61 13.87
C LYS A 240 7.25 -4.41 12.95
N GLY A 241 6.93 -4.63 11.67
CA GLY A 241 6.74 -3.56 10.69
C GLY A 241 8.00 -2.79 10.31
N LYS A 242 9.18 -3.33 10.63
CA LYS A 242 10.48 -2.73 10.28
C LYS A 242 10.86 -2.96 8.82
N LEU A 243 10.34 -4.02 8.21
CA LEU A 243 10.44 -4.29 6.78
C LEU A 243 9.08 -4.10 6.12
N ALA A 244 9.07 -3.43 4.97
CA ALA A 244 7.84 -3.21 4.22
C ALA A 244 7.27 -4.52 3.63
N PRO A 245 5.94 -4.65 3.49
CA PRO A 245 5.30 -5.79 2.81
C PRO A 245 5.84 -6.04 1.39
N PHE A 246 6.31 -5.00 0.70
CA PHE A 246 6.99 -5.12 -0.59
C PHE A 246 8.16 -6.12 -0.57
N ILE A 247 8.92 -6.16 0.52
CA ILE A 247 10.05 -7.09 0.71
C ILE A 247 9.54 -8.52 0.77
N SER A 248 8.47 -8.77 1.54
CA SER A 248 7.84 -10.09 1.65
C SER A 248 7.25 -10.56 0.32
N ASP A 249 6.51 -9.68 -0.37
CA ASP A 249 5.92 -9.97 -1.69
C ASP A 249 7.01 -10.32 -2.73
N ALA A 250 8.10 -9.56 -2.76
CA ALA A 250 9.22 -9.83 -3.68
C ALA A 250 9.95 -11.15 -3.35
N LEU A 251 10.13 -11.46 -2.07
CA LEU A 251 10.89 -12.63 -1.61
C LEU A 251 10.09 -13.93 -1.75
N ILE A 252 8.83 -13.93 -1.29
CA ILE A 252 7.96 -15.11 -1.23
C ILE A 252 7.18 -15.29 -2.53
N LEU A 253 6.45 -14.25 -2.98
CA LEU A 253 5.55 -14.37 -4.13
C LEU A 253 6.26 -14.19 -5.48
N ARG A 254 7.53 -13.75 -5.45
CA ARG A 254 8.31 -13.35 -6.65
C ARG A 254 7.54 -12.38 -7.55
N SER A 255 6.65 -11.61 -6.94
CA SER A 255 5.78 -10.68 -7.65
C SER A 255 5.35 -9.51 -6.78
N THR A 256 5.26 -8.32 -7.37
CA THR A 256 4.93 -7.09 -6.65
C THR A 256 3.98 -6.21 -7.46
N PHE A 257 3.09 -5.50 -6.78
CA PHE A 257 2.24 -4.47 -7.40
C PHE A 257 2.85 -3.09 -7.18
N LEU A 258 3.06 -2.36 -8.26
CA LEU A 258 3.55 -1.00 -8.23
C LEU A 258 2.34 -0.05 -8.17
N HIS A 259 1.99 0.36 -6.96
CA HIS A 259 0.80 1.19 -6.72
C HIS A 259 0.91 2.54 -7.43
N VAL A 260 -0.07 2.82 -8.28
CA VAL A 260 -0.16 4.07 -9.04
C VAL A 260 -0.68 5.18 -8.14
N GLN A 261 0.02 6.30 -8.09
CA GLN A 261 -0.43 7.50 -7.39
C GLN A 261 -1.04 8.51 -8.38
N VAL A 262 -1.25 9.76 -7.96
CA VAL A 262 -1.69 10.83 -8.85
C VAL A 262 -0.54 11.21 -9.79
N GLU A 263 -0.58 10.72 -11.02
CA GLU A 263 0.47 10.95 -12.03
C GLU A 263 -0.08 11.04 -13.46
N ASN A 264 0.75 11.57 -14.39
CA ASN A 264 0.38 11.68 -15.80
C ASN A 264 0.39 10.31 -16.51
N MET A 265 -0.79 9.75 -16.77
CA MET A 265 -0.92 8.45 -17.44
C MET A 265 -0.46 8.43 -18.90
N GLN A 266 -0.27 9.60 -19.55
CA GLN A 266 0.28 9.67 -20.91
C GLN A 266 1.80 9.45 -20.93
N ARG A 267 2.46 9.56 -19.77
CA ARG A 267 3.89 9.30 -19.61
C ARG A 267 4.15 7.86 -19.14
N PRO A 268 5.37 7.33 -19.30
CA PRO A 268 5.80 6.10 -18.63
C PRO A 268 5.49 6.14 -17.13
N SER A 269 5.35 4.98 -16.48
CA SER A 269 5.06 4.94 -15.03
C SER A 269 6.14 5.68 -14.24
N ALA A 270 5.74 6.46 -13.23
CA ALA A 270 6.66 7.10 -12.30
C ALA A 270 7.61 6.10 -11.62
N HIS A 271 7.17 4.85 -11.45
CA HIS A 271 8.00 3.75 -10.95
C HIS A 271 9.18 3.40 -11.86
N SER A 272 9.21 3.85 -13.11
CA SER A 272 10.34 3.64 -14.01
C SER A 272 11.61 4.31 -13.49
N THR A 273 11.49 5.49 -12.85
CA THR A 273 12.63 6.22 -12.25
C THR A 273 13.26 5.46 -11.08
N ALA A 274 12.45 4.71 -10.33
CA ALA A 274 12.89 3.90 -9.19
C ALA A 274 13.29 2.45 -9.56
N LEU A 275 13.24 2.08 -10.85
CA LEU A 275 13.57 0.73 -11.30
C LEU A 275 15.00 0.28 -10.90
N PRO A 276 16.06 1.10 -11.06
CA PRO A 276 17.41 0.69 -10.64
C PRO A 276 17.49 0.31 -9.15
N ILE A 277 16.84 1.08 -8.26
CA ILE A 277 16.80 0.78 -6.82
C ILE A 277 16.11 -0.57 -6.58
N ARG A 278 14.98 -0.84 -7.26
CA ARG A 278 14.28 -2.13 -7.15
C ARG A 278 15.14 -3.30 -7.61
N ARG A 279 15.92 -3.15 -8.68
CA ARG A 279 16.84 -4.21 -9.15
C ARG A 279 17.87 -4.56 -8.08
N VAL A 280 18.39 -3.58 -7.35
CA VAL A 280 19.30 -3.82 -6.21
C VAL A 280 18.57 -4.55 -5.08
N ILE A 281 17.36 -4.12 -4.71
CA ILE A 281 16.55 -4.83 -3.70
C ILE A 281 16.33 -6.30 -4.10
N TYR A 282 15.94 -6.57 -5.34
CA TYR A 282 15.77 -7.94 -5.83
C TYR A 282 17.08 -8.74 -5.82
N GLY A 283 18.22 -8.10 -6.11
CA GLY A 283 19.55 -8.71 -6.03
C GLY A 283 19.95 -9.11 -4.61
N LEU A 284 19.54 -8.33 -3.61
CA LEU A 284 19.77 -8.64 -2.19
C LEU A 284 18.83 -9.73 -1.66
N LEU A 285 17.59 -9.77 -2.15
CA LEU A 285 16.58 -10.71 -1.67
C LEU A 285 16.71 -12.10 -2.29
N LEU A 286 17.08 -12.19 -3.57
CA LEU A 286 16.96 -13.42 -4.34
C LEU A 286 18.32 -14.07 -4.55
N LYS A 287 18.47 -15.30 -4.04
CA LYS A 287 19.64 -16.15 -4.34
C LYS A 287 19.72 -16.42 -5.84
N VAL A 288 20.92 -16.36 -6.40
CA VAL A 288 21.22 -16.98 -7.69
C VAL A 288 21.25 -18.50 -7.45
N PRO A 289 20.54 -19.32 -8.23
CA PRO A 289 20.64 -20.77 -8.10
C PRO A 289 22.09 -21.18 -8.37
N GLN A 290 22.79 -21.65 -7.33
CA GLN A 290 24.01 -22.40 -7.52
C GLN A 290 23.58 -23.83 -7.86
N ASN A 291 23.77 -24.25 -9.11
CA ASN A 291 23.62 -25.65 -9.49
C ASN A 291 24.66 -26.45 -8.71
N THR A 292 24.26 -26.95 -7.55
CA THR A 292 25.00 -27.98 -6.82
C THR A 292 24.57 -29.29 -7.46
N GLU A 293 25.27 -29.68 -8.52
CA GLU A 293 25.59 -31.06 -8.91
C GLU A 293 26.07 -31.11 -10.38
N ALA A 294 27.28 -31.66 -10.53
CA ALA A 294 27.94 -32.14 -11.73
C ALA A 294 27.12 -32.15 -13.04
N ALA A 295 27.22 -31.10 -13.87
CA ALA A 295 26.89 -31.18 -15.28
C ALA A 295 27.78 -30.26 -16.14
N SER A 296 28.33 -30.88 -17.19
CA SER A 296 29.25 -30.45 -18.26
C SER A 296 29.40 -28.95 -18.62
N PRO A 297 30.58 -28.52 -19.15
CA PRO A 297 30.98 -27.11 -19.30
C PRO A 297 30.39 -26.38 -20.53
N SER A 298 29.38 -26.92 -21.21
CA SER A 298 28.85 -26.32 -22.43
C SER A 298 27.39 -25.87 -22.24
N LYS A 299 27.21 -24.54 -22.14
CA LYS A 299 25.95 -23.77 -21.97
C LYS A 299 25.45 -23.60 -20.52
N GLN A 300 26.20 -22.86 -19.71
CA GLN A 300 25.71 -22.29 -18.45
C GLN A 300 25.50 -20.78 -18.61
N THR A 301 24.29 -20.34 -18.91
CA THR A 301 23.87 -18.96 -18.63
C THR A 301 23.33 -18.95 -17.21
N SER A 302 24.12 -18.45 -16.26
CA SER A 302 23.64 -18.11 -14.91
C SER A 302 22.63 -16.97 -15.03
N GLU A 303 21.37 -17.28 -15.31
CA GLU A 303 20.31 -16.28 -15.41
C GLU A 303 20.02 -15.72 -14.01
N LEU A 304 20.16 -14.38 -13.88
CA LEU A 304 19.85 -13.68 -12.64
C LEU A 304 18.36 -13.85 -12.29
N PRO A 305 18.01 -13.90 -10.99
CA PRO A 305 16.64 -14.09 -10.57
C PRO A 305 15.75 -12.94 -11.06
N VAL A 306 14.51 -13.29 -11.39
CA VAL A 306 13.52 -12.38 -12.00
C VAL A 306 12.33 -12.21 -11.06
N VAL A 307 11.83 -10.98 -10.96
CA VAL A 307 10.60 -10.63 -10.24
C VAL A 307 9.53 -10.16 -11.22
N CYS A 308 8.30 -10.60 -11.01
CA CYS A 308 7.13 -10.17 -11.78
C CYS A 308 6.53 -8.90 -11.19
N GLU A 309 6.70 -7.76 -11.87
CA GLU A 309 6.08 -6.50 -11.49
C GLU A 309 4.74 -6.29 -12.22
N PHE A 310 3.72 -5.90 -11.49
CA PHE A 310 2.45 -5.40 -12.02
C PHE A 310 2.41 -3.89 -11.88
N GLY A 311 2.72 -3.18 -12.96
CA GLY A 311 2.66 -1.72 -13.04
C GLY A 311 1.58 -1.25 -14.00
N ARG A 312 1.46 0.06 -14.21
CA ARG A 312 0.57 0.60 -15.23
C ARG A 312 1.23 0.70 -16.61
N LEU A 313 0.41 0.55 -17.64
CA LEU A 313 0.65 1.07 -18.98
C LEU A 313 -0.57 1.92 -19.35
N GLN A 314 -0.42 3.24 -19.31
CA GLN A 314 -1.55 4.17 -19.39
C GLN A 314 -2.63 3.81 -18.37
N LYS A 315 -3.84 3.43 -18.83
CA LYS A 315 -4.99 3.04 -18.00
C LYS A 315 -5.08 1.53 -17.76
N ALA A 316 -4.19 0.73 -18.35
CA ALA A 316 -4.19 -0.73 -18.23
C ALA A 316 -3.13 -1.21 -17.23
N LEU A 317 -3.35 -2.39 -16.66
CA LEU A 317 -2.34 -3.10 -15.89
C LEU A 317 -1.37 -3.80 -16.85
N LYS A 318 -0.07 -3.68 -16.62
CA LYS A 318 1.00 -4.32 -17.38
C LYS A 318 1.81 -5.21 -16.45
N LYS A 319 1.97 -6.46 -16.87
CA LYS A 319 2.90 -7.42 -16.29
C LYS A 319 4.29 -7.23 -16.92
N THR A 320 5.32 -7.06 -16.11
CA THR A 320 6.72 -6.93 -16.54
C THR A 320 7.61 -7.82 -15.71
N PHE A 321 8.68 -8.34 -16.31
CA PHE A 321 9.66 -9.18 -15.64
C PHE A 321 10.95 -8.39 -15.47
N VAL A 322 11.37 -8.19 -14.22
CA VAL A 322 12.54 -7.38 -13.87
C VAL A 322 13.63 -8.30 -13.34
N GLN A 323 14.79 -8.25 -14.00
CA GLN A 323 15.98 -8.95 -13.56
C GLN A 323 16.63 -8.21 -12.37
N ALA A 324 17.01 -8.97 -11.36
CA ALA A 324 17.84 -8.49 -10.27
C ALA A 324 19.15 -7.86 -10.78
N ALA A 325 19.71 -6.95 -9.99
CA ALA A 325 21.08 -6.48 -10.19
C ALA A 325 22.05 -7.37 -9.40
N SER A 326 23.23 -7.63 -9.96
CA SER A 326 24.34 -8.12 -9.15
C SER A 326 24.78 -7.01 -8.18
N PRO A 327 25.01 -7.31 -6.89
CA PRO A 327 25.67 -6.37 -6.00
C PRO A 327 27.02 -5.93 -6.59
N PRO A 328 27.51 -4.72 -6.27
CA PRO A 328 28.86 -4.29 -6.66
C PRO A 328 29.91 -5.32 -6.26
N ALA A 329 30.92 -5.54 -7.11
CA ALA A 329 31.98 -6.52 -6.84
C ALA A 329 32.73 -6.23 -5.53
N ASP A 330 32.89 -4.94 -5.21
CA ASP A 330 33.57 -4.48 -3.99
C ASP A 330 32.71 -4.63 -2.72
N PHE A 331 31.41 -4.93 -2.87
CA PHE A 331 30.50 -5.09 -1.74
C PHE A 331 30.66 -6.45 -1.05
N CYS A 332 31.13 -7.48 -1.76
CA CYS A 332 31.47 -8.80 -1.20
C CYS A 332 32.34 -9.61 -2.18
N ASP A 333 33.33 -10.36 -1.65
CA ASP A 333 34.04 -11.45 -2.33
C ASP A 333 33.12 -12.69 -2.55
N GLY A 334 31.89 -12.48 -3.05
CA GLY A 334 30.90 -13.52 -3.30
C GLY A 334 29.43 -13.07 -3.22
N HIS A 335 28.50 -14.03 -3.29
CA HIS A 335 27.06 -13.78 -3.18
C HIS A 335 26.66 -13.40 -1.74
N VAL A 336 26.00 -12.25 -1.59
CA VAL A 336 25.39 -11.81 -0.33
C VAL A 336 24.17 -12.68 -0.04
N SER A 337 24.27 -13.63 0.90
CA SER A 337 23.06 -14.29 1.44
C SER A 337 22.33 -13.33 2.35
N LEU A 338 20.99 -13.38 2.33
CA LEU A 338 20.13 -12.60 3.22
C LEU A 338 20.45 -12.84 4.70
N ASP A 339 20.94 -14.04 5.04
CA ASP A 339 21.42 -14.41 6.38
C ASP A 339 22.63 -13.59 6.82
N LYS A 340 23.59 -13.40 5.92
CA LYS A 340 24.87 -12.70 6.19
C LYS A 340 24.74 -11.19 6.18
N LEU A 341 23.62 -10.65 5.69
CA LEU A 341 23.42 -9.20 5.57
C LEU A 341 23.50 -8.49 6.93
N MET A 342 22.99 -9.11 7.99
CA MET A 342 23.05 -8.59 9.36
C MET A 342 24.46 -8.61 9.95
N GLU A 343 25.31 -9.53 9.50
CA GLU A 343 26.69 -9.69 9.97
C GLU A 343 27.64 -8.66 9.34
N MET A 344 27.23 -8.03 8.23
CA MET A 344 28.05 -7.05 7.53
C MET A 344 28.26 -5.76 8.36
N PRO A 345 29.44 -5.13 8.28
CA PRO A 345 29.65 -3.81 8.89
C PRO A 345 28.64 -2.77 8.41
N MET A 346 28.25 -1.85 9.31
CA MET A 346 27.34 -0.75 8.98
C MET A 346 27.87 0.13 7.86
N THR A 347 29.20 0.32 7.80
CA THR A 347 29.87 1.11 6.75
C THR A 347 29.70 0.50 5.36
N CYS A 348 29.80 -0.83 5.23
CA CYS A 348 29.53 -1.53 3.97
C CYS A 348 28.07 -1.32 3.55
N ARG A 349 27.13 -1.58 4.47
CA ARG A 349 25.69 -1.41 4.21
C ARG A 349 25.33 0.03 3.80
N GLN A 350 25.95 1.02 4.44
CA GLN A 350 25.83 2.42 4.09
C GLN A 350 26.40 2.72 2.69
N MET A 351 27.57 2.17 2.36
CA MET A 351 28.20 2.32 1.05
C MET A 351 27.28 1.81 -0.06
N LEU A 352 26.71 0.61 0.08
CA LEU A 352 25.78 0.08 -0.94
C LEU A 352 24.54 0.95 -1.14
N LEU A 353 23.95 1.44 -0.04
CA LEU A 353 22.79 2.35 -0.13
C LEU A 353 23.17 3.61 -0.90
N LEU A 354 24.29 4.22 -0.54
CA LEU A 354 24.78 5.47 -1.13
C LEU A 354 25.21 5.30 -2.59
N GLU A 355 25.86 4.20 -2.94
CA GLU A 355 26.20 3.83 -4.33
C GLU A 355 24.95 3.61 -5.17
N THR A 356 23.95 2.91 -4.63
CA THR A 356 22.66 2.71 -5.31
C THR A 356 21.96 4.03 -5.58
N LEU A 357 22.02 4.97 -4.64
CA LEU A 357 21.51 6.32 -4.81
C LEU A 357 22.48 7.24 -5.59
N GLY A 358 23.70 6.79 -5.87
CA GLY A 358 24.77 7.51 -6.54
C GLY A 358 25.29 8.74 -5.79
N VAL A 359 25.20 8.79 -4.47
CA VAL A 359 25.58 9.94 -3.63
C VAL A 359 26.78 9.56 -2.77
N LYS A 360 27.70 10.49 -2.50
CA LYS A 360 28.81 10.27 -1.58
C LYS A 360 28.45 10.76 -0.18
N MET A 361 28.93 10.06 0.86
CA MET A 361 28.65 10.46 2.25
C MET A 361 29.16 11.87 2.57
N SER A 362 30.29 12.28 1.98
CA SER A 362 30.86 13.63 2.14
C SER A 362 29.91 14.76 1.76
N ILE A 363 28.92 14.50 0.90
CA ILE A 363 27.91 15.49 0.49
C ILE A 363 26.81 15.61 1.55
N LEU A 364 26.59 14.56 2.35
CA LEU A 364 25.52 14.47 3.34
C LEU A 364 25.98 14.83 4.77
N GLU A 365 27.28 14.96 5.01
CA GLU A 365 27.86 15.27 6.34
C GLU A 365 27.36 16.59 6.93
N SER A 366 27.08 17.58 6.08
CA SER A 366 26.54 18.89 6.50
C SER A 366 25.03 18.86 6.77
N ILE A 367 24.36 17.76 6.45
CA ILE A 367 22.90 17.61 6.51
C ILE A 367 22.52 16.86 7.79
N PRO A 368 21.47 17.31 8.51
CA PRO A 368 20.97 16.60 9.69
C PRO A 368 20.67 15.12 9.38
N SER A 369 21.02 14.22 10.30
CA SER A 369 20.99 12.75 10.07
C SER A 369 19.65 12.23 9.53
N HIS A 370 18.53 12.73 10.08
CA HIS A 370 17.17 12.36 9.67
C HIS A 370 16.76 12.86 8.27
N LEU A 371 17.51 13.80 7.68
CA LEU A 371 17.30 14.30 6.32
C LEU A 371 18.25 13.71 5.29
N GLN A 372 19.31 13.02 5.72
CA GLN A 372 20.33 12.49 4.81
C GLN A 372 19.71 11.57 3.75
N LEU A 373 18.80 10.67 4.14
CA LEU A 373 18.13 9.77 3.19
C LEU A 373 17.19 10.50 2.21
N PRO A 374 16.24 11.37 2.65
CA PRO A 374 15.44 12.19 1.73
C PRO A 374 16.27 13.04 0.76
N VAL A 375 17.38 13.62 1.23
CA VAL A 375 18.28 14.43 0.38
C VAL A 375 19.02 13.54 -0.61
N ALA A 376 19.54 12.38 -0.20
CA ALA A 376 20.20 11.44 -1.09
C ALA A 376 19.25 10.95 -2.20
N VAL A 377 18.01 10.63 -1.84
CA VAL A 377 16.95 10.28 -2.80
C VAL A 377 16.64 11.44 -3.74
N THR A 378 16.64 12.67 -3.26
CA THR A 378 16.40 13.86 -4.09
C THR A 378 17.51 14.04 -5.12
N CYS A 379 18.77 13.83 -4.74
CA CYS A 379 19.92 13.82 -5.67
C CYS A 379 19.82 12.69 -6.72
N TYR A 380 19.38 11.50 -6.31
CA TYR A 380 19.10 10.40 -7.23
C TYR A 380 17.98 10.77 -8.23
N TRP A 381 16.84 11.26 -7.72
CA TRP A 381 15.67 11.61 -8.51
C TRP A 381 16.00 12.62 -9.60
N ILE A 382 16.73 13.70 -9.31
CA ILE A 382 17.04 14.74 -10.31
C ILE A 382 17.86 14.18 -11.48
N ARG A 383 18.77 13.24 -11.22
CA ARG A 383 19.60 12.63 -12.25
C ARG A 383 18.80 11.67 -13.12
N CYS A 384 17.89 10.90 -12.51
CA CYS A 384 17.17 9.81 -13.15
C CYS A 384 15.77 10.18 -13.67
N SER A 385 15.21 11.34 -13.31
CA SER A 385 13.87 11.74 -13.71
C SER A 385 13.75 11.93 -15.22
N GLU A 386 12.59 11.58 -15.75
CA GLU A 386 12.20 11.87 -17.12
C GLU A 386 10.71 12.25 -17.14
N PRO A 387 10.33 13.51 -17.41
CA PRO A 387 11.18 14.61 -17.85
C PRO A 387 12.15 15.12 -16.78
N LYS A 388 13.16 15.89 -17.21
CA LYS A 388 14.14 16.52 -16.30
C LYS A 388 13.46 17.44 -15.29
N VAL A 389 13.89 17.35 -14.04
CA VAL A 389 13.40 18.20 -12.94
C VAL A 389 13.70 19.66 -13.22
N THR A 390 12.72 20.53 -12.99
CA THR A 390 12.91 21.99 -13.05
C THR A 390 13.37 22.54 -11.71
N LEU A 391 14.10 23.66 -11.71
CA LEU A 391 14.54 24.31 -10.47
C LEU A 391 13.37 24.61 -9.52
N HIS A 392 12.22 25.06 -10.04
CA HIS A 392 11.03 25.32 -9.25
C HIS A 392 10.46 24.07 -8.59
N GLN A 393 10.52 22.90 -9.26
CA GLN A 393 10.10 21.62 -8.66
C GLN A 393 11.04 21.23 -7.52
N LEU A 394 12.36 21.40 -7.69
CA LEU A 394 13.33 21.15 -6.64
C LEU A 394 13.10 22.05 -5.43
N LYS A 395 13.00 23.37 -5.65
CA LYS A 395 12.75 24.36 -4.58
C LYS A 395 11.47 24.04 -3.81
N ALA A 396 10.37 23.73 -4.51
CA ALA A 396 9.09 23.36 -3.89
C ALA A 396 9.21 22.09 -3.02
N LEU A 397 9.94 21.09 -3.51
CA LEU A 397 10.12 19.83 -2.79
C LEU A 397 10.97 20.01 -1.54
N LEU A 398 12.07 20.77 -1.61
CA LEU A 398 12.92 21.03 -0.44
C LEU A 398 12.18 21.82 0.64
N LEU A 399 11.36 22.81 0.25
CA LEU A 399 10.48 23.52 1.19
C LEU A 399 9.50 22.57 1.89
N MET A 400 8.95 21.60 1.16
CA MET A 400 8.08 20.57 1.75
C MET A 400 8.86 19.64 2.69
N VAL A 401 10.08 19.23 2.33
CA VAL A 401 10.98 18.43 3.19
C VAL A 401 11.35 19.20 4.47
N MET A 402 11.48 20.52 4.42
CA MET A 402 11.74 21.34 5.60
C MET A 402 10.54 21.47 6.53
N GLU A 403 9.32 21.55 6.00
CA GLU A 403 8.11 21.57 6.83
C GLU A 403 8.05 20.39 7.80
N LEU A 404 8.57 19.23 7.36
CA LEU A 404 8.65 18.01 8.16
C LEU A 404 9.57 18.11 9.36
N LEU A 405 10.57 18.98 9.33
CA LEU A 405 11.42 19.29 10.47
C LEU A 405 10.65 20.04 11.56
N PHE A 406 9.91 21.07 11.15
CA PHE A 406 9.20 21.96 12.08
C PHE A 406 7.92 21.35 12.64
N GLY A 407 7.34 20.37 11.95
CA GLY A 407 6.25 19.56 12.48
C GLY A 407 6.66 18.62 13.62
N ILE A 408 7.97 18.45 13.88
CA ILE A 408 8.51 17.61 14.97
C ILE A 408 8.74 18.44 16.24
N ASP A 409 9.16 19.70 16.12
CA ASP A 409 9.27 20.63 17.25
C ASP A 409 8.69 22.01 16.87
N PRO A 410 7.37 22.23 17.07
CA PRO A 410 6.73 23.51 16.80
C PRO A 410 7.27 24.64 17.68
N LEU A 411 7.93 24.30 18.80
CA LEU A 411 8.39 25.27 19.78
C LEU A 411 9.63 26.03 19.31
N THR A 412 10.47 25.42 18.47
CA THR A 412 11.74 26.03 18.08
C THR A 412 11.57 27.22 17.14
N GLU A 413 10.60 27.20 16.21
CA GLU A 413 10.42 28.24 15.17
C GLU A 413 8.95 28.46 14.75
N HIS A 414 8.15 29.01 15.67
CA HIS A 414 6.73 29.32 15.46
C HIS A 414 6.41 30.13 14.19
N ILE A 415 7.30 31.05 13.79
CA ILE A 415 7.06 31.94 12.64
C ILE A 415 6.97 31.13 11.34
N ALA A 416 7.90 30.21 11.11
CA ALA A 416 7.91 29.41 9.90
C ALA A 416 6.82 28.35 9.89
N TYR A 417 6.53 27.75 11.04
CA TYR A 417 5.39 26.85 11.20
C TYR A 417 4.08 27.55 10.80
N ASN A 418 3.87 28.78 11.25
CA ASN A 418 2.68 29.57 10.89
C ASN A 418 2.61 29.89 9.39
N GLU A 419 3.73 30.17 8.72
CA GLU A 419 3.75 30.35 7.26
C GLU A 419 3.37 29.06 6.51
N PHE A 420 3.91 27.92 6.93
CA PHE A 420 3.49 26.62 6.38
C PHE A 420 2.00 26.33 6.64
N LEU A 421 1.48 26.72 7.80
CA LEU A 421 0.07 26.56 8.16
C LEU A 421 -0.84 27.40 7.22
N LYS A 422 -0.49 28.67 6.97
CA LYS A 422 -1.20 29.54 6.02
C LYS A 422 -1.29 28.90 4.64
N TRP A 423 -0.21 28.27 4.18
CA TRP A 423 -0.24 27.55 2.90
C TRP A 423 -1.08 26.28 2.95
N LYS A 424 -1.10 25.54 4.07
CA LYS A 424 -1.95 24.35 4.23
C LYS A 424 -3.44 24.71 4.17
N GLU A 425 -3.83 25.83 4.76
CA GLU A 425 -5.23 26.26 4.88
C GLU A 425 -5.78 26.95 3.62
N LYS A 426 -4.93 27.52 2.77
CA LYS A 426 -5.35 28.08 1.47
C LYS A 426 -5.98 27.00 0.57
N LYS A 427 -7.24 27.20 0.17
CA LYS A 427 -7.91 26.31 -0.81
C LYS A 427 -7.30 26.47 -2.19
N LEU A 428 -6.92 25.36 -2.81
CA LEU A 428 -6.51 25.34 -4.22
C LEU A 428 -7.73 25.59 -5.11
N GLN A 429 -7.62 26.47 -6.10
CA GLN A 429 -8.62 26.51 -7.17
C GLN A 429 -8.29 25.41 -8.20
N ASN A 430 -9.30 24.68 -8.68
CA ASN A 430 -9.11 23.55 -9.61
C ASN A 430 -8.44 23.92 -10.94
N LYS A 431 -8.33 25.21 -11.28
CA LYS A 431 -7.69 25.69 -12.52
C LYS A 431 -6.17 25.61 -12.48
N ASP A 432 -5.56 25.38 -11.31
CA ASP A 432 -4.11 25.48 -11.09
C ASP A 432 -3.41 24.11 -10.97
N PHE A 433 -4.10 23.00 -11.29
CA PHE A 433 -3.49 21.66 -11.20
C PHE A 433 -2.60 21.35 -12.42
N ASP A 434 -1.30 21.31 -12.18
CA ASP A 434 -0.27 20.93 -13.15
C ASP A 434 0.02 19.43 -13.04
N LEU A 435 -0.49 18.67 -14.01
CA LEU A 435 -0.36 17.22 -14.06
C LEU A 435 1.09 16.75 -14.29
N ASP A 436 1.92 17.54 -14.99
CA ASP A 436 3.32 17.20 -15.25
C ASP A 436 4.17 17.42 -14.00
N ALA A 437 3.88 18.46 -13.22
CA ALA A 437 4.49 18.64 -11.90
C ALA A 437 4.08 17.51 -10.94
N ALA A 438 2.80 17.13 -10.91
CA ALA A 438 2.34 15.99 -10.12
C ALA A 438 3.04 14.68 -10.51
N HIS A 439 3.24 14.44 -11.81
CA HIS A 439 4.00 13.29 -12.30
C HIS A 439 5.47 13.31 -11.83
N SER A 440 6.13 14.47 -11.88
CA SER A 440 7.51 14.65 -11.42
C SER A 440 7.64 14.36 -9.92
N PHE A 441 6.72 14.87 -9.09
CA PHE A 441 6.69 14.58 -7.66
C PHE A 441 6.32 13.14 -7.34
N CYS A 442 5.48 12.49 -8.16
CA CYS A 442 5.20 11.07 -8.06
C CYS A 442 6.47 10.22 -8.32
N GLN A 443 7.30 10.59 -9.30
CA GLN A 443 8.60 9.94 -9.53
C GLN A 443 9.49 10.03 -8.28
N TRP A 444 9.55 11.20 -7.63
CA TRP A 444 10.29 11.35 -6.38
C TRP A 444 9.73 10.46 -5.27
N GLN A 445 8.40 10.41 -5.10
CA GLN A 445 7.76 9.54 -4.10
C GLN A 445 8.08 8.06 -4.34
N CYS A 446 8.06 7.59 -5.59
CA CYS A 446 8.48 6.23 -5.94
C CYS A 446 9.96 5.98 -5.58
N CYS A 447 10.84 6.95 -5.84
CA CYS A 447 12.26 6.85 -5.48
C CYS A 447 12.46 6.82 -3.96
N LEU A 448 11.75 7.67 -3.22
CA LEU A 448 11.79 7.71 -1.76
C LEU A 448 11.29 6.41 -1.15
N GLN A 449 10.18 5.88 -1.67
CA GLN A 449 9.62 4.60 -1.23
C GLN A 449 10.62 3.46 -1.38
N MET A 450 11.24 3.33 -2.56
CA MET A 450 12.21 2.26 -2.81
C MET A 450 13.52 2.50 -2.06
N GLY A 451 13.96 3.76 -1.90
CA GLY A 451 15.13 4.12 -1.10
C GLY A 451 14.94 3.78 0.39
N LEU A 452 13.75 4.02 0.94
CA LEU A 452 13.39 3.60 2.29
C LEU A 452 13.38 2.08 2.43
N TYR A 453 12.77 1.35 1.49
CA TYR A 453 12.75 -0.12 1.55
C TYR A 453 14.16 -0.71 1.47
N LEU A 454 15.04 -0.11 0.66
CA LEU A 454 16.44 -0.50 0.62
C LEU A 454 17.17 -0.16 1.93
N ASN A 455 16.96 1.03 2.50
CA ASN A 455 17.52 1.42 3.80
C ASN A 455 17.09 0.44 4.90
N GLN A 456 15.81 0.09 4.96
CA GLN A 456 15.26 -0.87 5.91
C GLN A 456 15.84 -2.27 5.73
N LEU A 457 15.95 -2.74 4.49
CA LEU A 457 16.56 -4.04 4.17
C LEU A 457 18.02 -4.10 4.62
N LEU A 458 18.74 -2.98 4.49
CA LEU A 458 20.13 -2.83 4.94
C LEU A 458 20.24 -2.48 6.44
N CYS A 459 19.16 -2.66 7.21
CA CYS A 459 19.11 -2.41 8.65
C CYS A 459 19.38 -0.95 9.03
N THR A 460 18.81 -0.03 8.26
CA THR A 460 18.77 1.42 8.50
C THR A 460 20.15 2.06 8.69
N PRO A 461 21.05 1.99 7.69
CA PRO A 461 22.36 2.63 7.76
C PRO A 461 22.29 4.16 7.79
N LEU A 462 21.24 4.76 7.22
CA LEU A 462 20.90 6.16 7.44
C LEU A 462 19.71 6.25 8.39
N SER A 463 19.73 7.27 9.25
CA SER A 463 18.66 7.52 10.20
C SER A 463 17.36 7.79 9.45
N GLU A 464 16.33 7.03 9.79
CA GLU A 464 14.99 7.33 9.33
C GLU A 464 14.43 8.50 10.17
N PRO A 465 13.66 9.42 9.57
CA PRO A 465 12.93 10.42 10.33
C PRO A 465 12.03 9.71 11.35
N ASP A 466 12.04 10.20 12.60
CA ASP A 466 11.60 9.50 13.83
C ASP A 466 10.44 8.49 13.64
N LEU A 467 10.79 7.21 13.82
CA LEU A 467 10.02 6.00 13.52
C LEU A 467 8.82 5.75 14.43
N SER A 468 8.64 6.53 15.50
CA SER A 468 7.50 6.40 16.43
C SER A 468 6.12 6.66 15.81
N ARG A 469 6.05 6.96 14.50
CA ARG A 469 4.84 7.36 13.75
C ARG A 469 4.60 6.56 12.45
N ILE A 470 5.29 5.44 12.23
CA ILE A 470 5.53 4.90 10.88
C ILE A 470 4.86 3.55 10.64
N LEU A 471 3.72 3.61 9.94
CA LEU A 471 3.29 2.56 8.99
C LEU A 471 3.16 3.08 7.55
N PHE A 472 3.27 4.39 7.36
CA PHE A 472 3.31 5.02 6.06
C PHE A 472 4.29 6.19 6.11
N PRO A 473 5.59 5.97 5.84
CA PRO A 473 6.57 7.06 5.82
C PRO A 473 6.16 8.14 4.81
N LEU A 474 5.56 7.76 3.68
CA LEU A 474 5.09 8.69 2.65
C LEU A 474 3.95 9.63 3.11
N SER A 475 3.07 9.21 4.04
CA SER A 475 1.88 10.02 4.38
C SER A 475 2.21 11.23 5.26
N ARG A 476 3.31 11.17 6.02
CA ARG A 476 3.89 12.35 6.67
C ARG A 476 4.90 13.03 5.75
N LEU A 477 5.80 12.28 5.11
CA LEU A 477 6.88 12.84 4.30
C LEU A 477 6.44 13.53 3.01
N TYR A 478 5.16 13.45 2.64
CA TYR A 478 4.68 14.07 1.42
C TYR A 478 3.26 14.63 1.59
N ASN A 479 3.15 15.95 1.44
CA ASN A 479 1.87 16.62 1.29
C ASN A 479 1.74 17.13 -0.15
N GLY A 480 0.99 16.37 -0.97
CA GLY A 480 0.79 16.67 -2.39
C GLY A 480 0.16 18.04 -2.64
N THR A 481 -0.78 18.46 -1.79
CA THR A 481 -1.41 19.78 -1.92
C THR A 481 -0.41 20.90 -1.59
N LEU A 482 0.40 20.73 -0.56
CA LEU A 482 1.42 21.72 -0.16
C LEU A 482 2.51 21.88 -1.23
N VAL A 483 3.13 20.79 -1.68
CA VAL A 483 4.22 20.86 -2.67
C VAL A 483 3.75 21.46 -4.00
N HIS A 484 2.50 21.17 -4.39
CA HIS A 484 1.93 21.70 -5.62
C HIS A 484 1.62 23.20 -5.51
N ARG A 485 1.10 23.67 -4.36
CA ARG A 485 0.98 25.10 -4.06
C ARG A 485 2.31 25.82 -4.12
N LEU A 486 3.31 25.30 -3.41
CA LEU A 486 4.66 25.85 -3.37
C LEU A 486 5.23 25.99 -4.77
N TYR A 487 5.03 24.98 -5.61
CA TYR A 487 5.46 25.00 -7.00
C TYR A 487 4.77 26.09 -7.85
N GLN A 488 3.47 26.31 -7.67
CA GLN A 488 2.73 27.35 -8.41
C GLN A 488 3.08 28.76 -7.95
N GLU A 489 3.22 28.96 -6.64
CA GLU A 489 3.71 30.22 -6.06
C GLU A 489 5.10 30.53 -6.60
N LEU A 490 5.99 29.54 -6.64
CA LEU A 490 7.34 29.65 -7.17
C LEU A 490 7.41 30.02 -8.65
N LYS A 491 6.46 29.55 -9.45
CA LYS A 491 6.34 29.95 -10.87
C LYS A 491 5.91 31.40 -11.02
N SER A 492 5.07 31.88 -10.11
CA SER A 492 4.44 33.20 -10.18
C SER A 492 5.31 34.28 -9.53
N THR A 493 6.02 33.91 -8.45
CA THR A 493 6.93 34.76 -7.68
C THR A 493 8.24 33.99 -7.46
N PRO A 494 9.34 34.35 -8.14
CA PRO A 494 10.56 33.53 -8.17
C PRO A 494 11.40 33.56 -6.87
N SER A 495 11.07 34.42 -5.91
CA SER A 495 11.86 34.64 -4.69
C SER A 495 11.35 33.81 -3.51
N VAL A 496 11.94 32.62 -3.30
CA VAL A 496 11.85 31.88 -2.01
C VAL A 496 12.68 32.56 -0.93
N GLU A 497 13.73 33.28 -1.32
CA GLU A 497 14.74 33.82 -0.43
C GLU A 497 14.17 34.85 0.58
N ASN A 498 13.00 35.43 0.28
CA ASN A 498 12.29 36.33 1.19
C ASN A 498 11.33 35.63 2.16
N LEU A 499 10.97 34.35 1.93
CA LEU A 499 9.92 33.64 2.69
C LEU A 499 10.28 33.37 4.15
N PHE A 500 11.56 33.11 4.43
CA PHE A 500 12.07 32.94 5.79
C PHE A 500 13.07 34.02 6.17
N SER A 501 12.95 35.21 5.58
CA SER A 501 13.77 36.38 5.95
C SER A 501 13.75 36.67 7.45
N LEU A 502 12.65 36.32 8.13
CA LEU A 502 12.47 36.43 9.58
C LEU A 502 13.05 35.25 10.40
N SER A 503 13.50 34.16 9.74
CA SER A 503 14.24 33.06 10.38
C SER A 503 15.55 32.74 9.64
N PRO A 504 16.69 33.27 10.13
CA PRO A 504 18.00 33.05 9.53
C PRO A 504 18.42 31.58 9.49
N LYS A 505 18.08 30.79 10.52
CA LYS A 505 18.46 29.36 10.62
C LYS A 505 17.78 28.53 9.53
N ILE A 506 16.51 28.80 9.25
CA ILE A 506 15.75 28.12 8.19
C ILE A 506 16.30 28.49 6.84
N THR A 507 16.55 29.78 6.62
CA THR A 507 17.14 30.24 5.36
C THR A 507 18.50 29.58 5.11
N GLN A 508 19.34 29.49 6.14
CA GLN A 508 20.63 28.79 6.07
C GLN A 508 20.47 27.30 5.78
N LEU A 509 19.54 26.61 6.46
CA LEU A 509 19.31 25.19 6.23
C LEU A 509 18.74 24.92 4.85
N TYR A 510 17.77 25.72 4.39
CA TYR A 510 17.22 25.65 3.04
C TYR A 510 18.32 25.83 1.99
N GLN A 511 19.18 26.84 2.16
CA GLN A 511 20.28 27.11 1.25
C GLN A 511 21.32 25.98 1.27
N ALA A 512 21.61 25.42 2.46
CA ALA A 512 22.49 24.26 2.58
C ALA A 512 21.91 23.05 1.83
N LEU A 513 20.62 22.75 1.98
CA LEU A 513 19.94 21.67 1.26
C LEU A 513 19.98 21.91 -0.26
N LEU A 514 19.64 23.12 -0.71
CA LEU A 514 19.62 23.47 -2.13
C LEU A 514 21.03 23.36 -2.75
N ASN A 515 22.03 23.97 -2.13
CA ASN A 515 23.43 23.91 -2.58
C ASN A 515 23.95 22.47 -2.62
N THR A 516 23.61 21.66 -1.62
CA THR A 516 24.00 20.25 -1.54
C THR A 516 23.47 19.48 -2.73
N VAL A 517 22.17 19.64 -3.04
CA VAL A 517 21.55 18.96 -4.17
C VAL A 517 22.07 19.50 -5.50
N GLU A 518 22.24 20.82 -5.64
CA GLU A 518 22.79 21.45 -6.86
C GLU A 518 24.23 21.01 -7.13
N SER A 519 25.05 20.76 -6.10
CA SER A 519 26.42 20.26 -6.26
C SER A 519 26.50 18.85 -6.88
N THR A 520 25.38 18.09 -6.86
CA THR A 520 25.32 16.73 -7.44
C THR A 520 24.97 16.72 -8.92
N VAL A 521 24.63 17.87 -9.50
CA VAL A 521 24.27 18.04 -10.91
C VAL A 521 25.24 18.98 -11.62
N SER A 522 25.30 18.89 -12.95
CA SER A 522 26.12 19.80 -13.75
C SER A 522 25.65 21.26 -13.55
N PRO A 523 26.56 22.25 -13.50
CA PRO A 523 26.20 23.67 -13.36
C PRO A 523 25.25 24.19 -14.46
N ASP A 524 25.22 23.51 -15.62
CA ASP A 524 24.34 23.85 -16.74
C ASP A 524 22.98 23.14 -16.67
N PHE A 525 22.73 22.28 -15.67
CA PHE A 525 21.55 21.43 -15.60
C PHE A 525 20.23 22.21 -15.56
N PHE A 526 20.20 23.34 -14.83
CA PHE A 526 19.03 24.20 -14.73
C PHE A 526 19.06 25.40 -15.69
N GLN A 527 20.13 25.56 -16.48
CA GLN A 527 20.22 26.62 -17.47
C GLN A 527 19.36 26.28 -18.68
N LYS A 528 18.44 27.18 -19.07
CA LYS A 528 17.74 27.07 -20.35
C LYS A 528 18.76 27.34 -21.45
N MET A 529 19.13 26.33 -22.25
CA MET A 529 19.79 26.59 -23.53
C MET A 529 18.89 27.50 -24.37
N THR A 530 19.24 28.77 -24.46
CA THR A 530 18.78 29.66 -25.51
C THR A 530 19.26 29.07 -26.82
N LYS A 531 18.35 28.44 -27.57
CA LYS A 531 18.60 28.17 -29.00
C LYS A 531 18.80 29.52 -29.68
N THR A 532 20.04 29.97 -29.79
CA THR A 532 20.42 31.02 -30.71
C THR A 532 20.05 30.55 -32.11
N LYS A 533 19.11 31.26 -32.72
CA LYS A 533 18.83 31.14 -34.15
C LYS A 533 20.13 31.50 -34.89
N SER A 534 20.79 30.53 -35.52
CA SER A 534 21.75 30.80 -36.58
C SER A 534 21.11 30.47 -37.93
N GLU A 535 21.22 31.44 -38.82
CA GLU A 535 20.51 31.56 -40.09
C GLU A 535 20.94 30.54 -41.14
N SER A 536 19.96 30.19 -41.98
CA SER A 536 20.06 29.97 -43.44
C SER A 536 21.27 29.19 -44.01
N CYS A 537 20.98 27.99 -44.54
CA CYS A 537 21.56 27.61 -45.84
C CYS A 537 20.47 27.01 -46.75
N LYS A 538 20.23 27.67 -47.89
CA LYS A 538 19.22 27.35 -48.89
C LYS A 538 19.66 26.19 -49.82
N LYS A 539 18.66 25.36 -50.14
CA LYS A 539 18.45 24.55 -51.38
C LYS A 539 19.32 23.30 -51.61
N LYS A 540 18.66 22.14 -51.72
CA LYS A 540 18.21 21.61 -53.04
C LYS A 540 17.08 20.57 -52.90
N LYS A 541 16.01 20.80 -53.68
CA LYS A 541 14.95 19.84 -54.01
C LYS A 541 15.54 18.68 -54.81
N VAL A 542 15.17 17.44 -54.48
CA VAL A 542 14.92 16.40 -55.48
C VAL A 542 13.64 15.68 -55.10
N SER A 543 12.70 15.68 -56.03
CA SER A 543 11.42 14.99 -55.96
C SER A 543 11.63 13.52 -56.30
N ASN A 544 10.93 12.59 -55.64
CA ASN A 544 10.41 11.43 -56.36
C ASN A 544 9.07 10.98 -55.80
N LYS A 545 8.16 10.75 -56.75
CA LYS A 545 6.72 10.49 -56.61
C LYS A 545 6.47 9.07 -57.13
N LYS A 546 5.53 8.35 -56.50
CA LYS A 546 4.83 7.08 -56.88
C LYS A 546 4.98 6.05 -55.74
N LYS A 547 3.99 5.24 -55.37
CA LYS A 547 2.60 5.04 -55.81
C LYS A 547 1.87 4.26 -54.70
N ARG A 548 0.56 4.49 -54.59
CA ARG A 548 -0.40 3.82 -53.71
C ARG A 548 -0.85 2.49 -54.33
N ALA A 549 -1.08 1.43 -53.53
CA ALA A 549 -2.04 0.37 -53.85
C ALA A 549 -2.54 -0.34 -52.58
N ILE A 550 -3.84 -0.63 -52.58
CA ILE A 550 -4.72 -1.13 -51.52
C ILE A 550 -5.20 -2.54 -51.92
N ARG A 551 -5.43 -3.44 -50.94
CA ARG A 551 -6.46 -4.53 -50.88
C ARG A 551 -6.35 -5.17 -49.47
N ARG A 552 -7.32 -5.12 -48.51
CA ARG A 552 -8.69 -5.71 -48.37
C ARG A 552 -8.72 -7.22 -48.69
N ALA A 553 -9.29 -8.17 -47.91
CA ALA A 553 -10.03 -8.21 -46.64
C ALA A 553 -10.21 -9.69 -46.15
N VAL A 554 -10.21 -9.95 -44.81
CA VAL A 554 -11.16 -10.64 -43.87
C VAL A 554 -12.07 -11.78 -44.46
N PRO A 555 -12.44 -12.93 -43.79
CA PRO A 555 -13.03 -12.96 -42.43
C PRO A 555 -12.93 -14.22 -41.50
N GLU A 556 -13.35 -13.96 -40.24
CA GLU A 556 -14.03 -14.83 -39.25
C GLU A 556 -13.26 -15.99 -38.57
N THR A 557 -13.20 -16.08 -37.24
CA THR A 557 -14.35 -16.37 -36.35
C THR A 557 -14.11 -15.97 -34.89
N ARG A 558 -15.22 -15.66 -34.22
CA ARG A 558 -15.39 -15.19 -32.83
C ARG A 558 -15.12 -16.29 -31.80
N HIS A 559 -14.70 -15.92 -30.57
CA HIS A 559 -15.49 -16.15 -29.34
C HIS A 559 -14.90 -15.42 -28.10
N LEU A 560 -15.75 -14.57 -27.51
CA LEU A 560 -15.93 -14.25 -26.08
C LEU A 560 -14.74 -13.78 -25.20
N CYS A 561 -14.81 -12.52 -24.74
CA CYS A 561 -15.18 -12.18 -23.36
C CYS A 561 -15.28 -10.66 -23.17
N ASN A 562 -16.46 -10.12 -23.49
CA ASN A 562 -16.87 -8.75 -23.12
C ASN A 562 -17.55 -8.79 -21.76
N VAL A 563 -16.89 -8.35 -20.68
CA VAL A 563 -17.56 -7.91 -19.46
C VAL A 563 -16.82 -6.73 -18.85
N ASN A 564 -17.16 -5.52 -19.26
CA ASN A 564 -16.89 -4.31 -18.48
C ASN A 564 -18.19 -3.50 -18.40
N ARG A 565 -18.98 -3.72 -17.35
CA ARG A 565 -20.30 -3.10 -17.12
C ARG A 565 -20.22 -1.93 -16.12
N PHE A 566 -19.29 -1.01 -16.30
CA PHE A 566 -19.17 0.18 -15.44
C PHE A 566 -19.37 1.52 -16.19
N ALA A 567 -20.02 1.52 -17.36
CA ALA A 567 -20.25 2.72 -18.16
C ALA A 567 -21.72 3.16 -18.27
N SER A 568 -22.60 2.83 -17.32
CA SER A 568 -24.04 3.10 -17.47
C SER A 568 -24.78 3.49 -16.19
N LEU A 569 -24.16 4.25 -15.29
CA LEU A 569 -24.88 4.90 -14.20
C LEU A 569 -24.47 6.38 -14.13
N GLY A 570 -25.17 7.19 -14.93
CA GLY A 570 -25.42 8.59 -14.56
C GLY A 570 -26.50 8.61 -13.48
N VAL A 571 -26.34 9.51 -12.52
CA VAL A 571 -27.35 9.79 -11.49
C VAL A 571 -27.94 11.14 -11.87
N ASP A 572 -29.23 11.15 -12.22
CA ASP A 572 -30.04 12.37 -12.18
C ASP A 572 -30.45 12.58 -10.72
N ASP A 573 -30.17 13.80 -10.23
CA ASP A 573 -30.50 14.48 -8.96
C ASP A 573 -31.03 13.69 -7.73
#